data_AF-A0A848M966-F1
#
_entry.id   AF-A0A848M966-F1
#
_cell.length_a   1.000
_cell.length_b   1.000
_cell.length_c   1.000
_cell.angle_alpha   90.00
_cell.angle_beta   90.00
_cell.angle_gamma   90.00
#
_symmetry.space_group_name_H-M   'P 1'
#
loop_
_entity.id
_entity.type
_entity.pdbx_description
1 polymer ?
#
loop_
_entity_poly.entity_id
_entity_poly.type
_entity_poly.pdbx_seq_one_letter_code
_entity_poly.pdbx_strand_id
1 'polypeptide(L)'
;MHQASRSSAVKPTSAAYDECIDRAFRIPIFLSTANSLNTLQQQFFDRLVQEIEDALLFPRTLPQSEQYPETVLTNIRRLVISSYGMLAINFRRFFVQILEANVGQPPTTTPFWQGSTFSQIEPSMAFQFGLPILLVRESGTDTNNGVWAGGIAPLNIFVEWNSDSQTVDEFFSSVQWREVFANWTAEVRNNYYLRTEPQFSLQMQ
;
A
#
# COMPACT_ATOMS: atom_id res chain seq x y z
N MET A 1 -63.15 13.84 -8.13
CA MET A 1 -62.29 12.65 -8.22
C MET A 1 -60.85 13.14 -8.18
N HIS A 2 -60.25 13.19 -6.98
CA HIS A 2 -58.88 13.69 -6.81
C HIS A 2 -57.86 12.63 -7.21
N GLN A 3 -56.85 13.06 -7.97
CA GLN A 3 -55.64 12.32 -8.29
C GLN A 3 -54.84 11.99 -7.03
N ALA A 4 -54.22 10.82 -7.01
CA ALA A 4 -53.07 10.54 -6.16
C ALA A 4 -51.96 9.95 -7.04
N SER A 5 -51.05 10.81 -7.50
CA SER A 5 -49.77 10.39 -8.05
C SER A 5 -48.94 9.79 -6.92
N ARG A 6 -48.61 8.50 -6.99
CA ARG A 6 -47.59 7.90 -6.13
C ARG A 6 -46.22 8.34 -6.61
N SER A 7 -45.74 9.46 -6.08
CA SER A 7 -44.31 9.78 -6.06
C SER A 7 -43.64 8.82 -5.08
N SER A 8 -42.82 7.89 -5.57
CA SER A 8 -41.94 7.09 -4.73
C SER A 8 -40.83 7.99 -4.20
N ALA A 9 -41.04 8.55 -3.01
CA ALA A 9 -40.02 9.29 -2.29
C ALA A 9 -38.90 8.33 -1.88
N VAL A 10 -37.81 8.31 -2.64
CA VAL A 10 -36.53 7.75 -2.19
C VAL A 10 -36.11 8.60 -0.99
N LYS A 11 -36.05 7.99 0.20
CA LYS A 11 -35.53 8.66 1.39
C LYS A 11 -34.04 8.89 1.18
N PRO A 12 -33.50 10.08 1.45
CA PRO A 12 -32.06 10.30 1.39
C PRO A 12 -31.40 9.43 2.47
N THR A 13 -30.53 8.50 2.05
CA THR A 13 -29.58 7.85 2.94
C THR A 13 -28.71 8.92 3.60
N SER A 14 -28.34 8.74 4.88
CA SER A 14 -27.41 9.68 5.50
C SER A 14 -26.05 9.52 4.84
N ALA A 15 -25.26 10.60 4.73
CA ALA A 15 -23.94 10.58 4.12
C ALA A 15 -23.02 9.46 4.66
N ALA A 16 -23.18 9.12 5.95
CA ALA A 16 -22.46 8.01 6.59
C ALA A 16 -22.88 6.62 6.06
N TYR A 17 -24.15 6.42 5.67
CA TYR A 17 -24.59 5.19 5.02
C TYR A 17 -24.02 5.08 3.61
N ASP A 18 -24.02 6.16 2.84
CA ASP A 18 -23.48 6.14 1.48
C ASP A 18 -21.95 5.89 1.48
N GLU A 19 -21.22 6.50 2.41
CA GLU A 19 -19.78 6.26 2.61
C GLU A 19 -19.48 4.81 3.03
N CYS A 20 -20.33 4.22 3.89
CA CYS A 20 -20.19 2.83 4.33
C CYS A 20 -20.43 1.84 3.18
N ILE A 21 -21.45 2.10 2.37
CA ILE A 21 -21.76 1.28 1.19
C ILE A 21 -20.65 1.39 0.14
N ASP A 22 -20.15 2.59 -0.11
CA ASP A 22 -19.05 2.82 -1.05
C ASP A 22 -17.78 2.05 -0.65
N ARG A 23 -17.43 2.07 0.64
CA ARG A 23 -16.31 1.27 1.18
C ARG A 23 -16.52 -0.23 1.05
N ALA A 24 -17.76 -0.72 1.17
CA ALA A 24 -18.06 -2.15 1.06
C ALA A 24 -17.78 -2.72 -0.34
N PHE A 25 -17.74 -1.87 -1.37
CA PHE A 25 -17.42 -2.28 -2.74
C PHE A 25 -15.93 -2.18 -3.09
N ARG A 26 -15.11 -1.63 -2.20
CA ARG A 26 -13.67 -1.47 -2.43
C ARG A 26 -12.88 -2.63 -1.82
N ILE A 27 -11.85 -3.09 -2.53
CA ILE A 27 -11.02 -4.22 -2.06
C ILE A 27 -9.98 -3.70 -1.06
N PRO A 28 -9.92 -4.21 0.18
CA PRO A 28 -8.96 -3.73 1.17
C PRO A 28 -7.53 -4.12 0.83
N ILE A 29 -6.63 -3.13 0.87
CA ILE A 29 -5.18 -3.30 0.72
C ILE A 29 -4.47 -2.73 1.94
N PHE A 30 -3.29 -3.26 2.24
CA PHE A 30 -2.42 -2.71 3.28
C PHE A 30 -1.49 -1.67 2.65
N LEU A 31 -1.66 -0.40 3.02
CA LEU A 31 -0.78 0.69 2.63
C LEU A 31 0.19 0.99 3.78
N SER A 32 1.44 0.58 3.61
CA SER A 32 2.54 0.75 4.57
C SER A 32 3.32 2.03 4.25
N THR A 33 3.54 2.85 5.27
CA THR A 33 4.32 4.10 5.20
C THR A 33 4.94 4.42 6.56
N ALA A 34 5.80 5.43 6.60
CA ALA A 34 6.32 5.96 7.85
C ALA A 34 5.26 6.77 8.63
N ASN A 35 5.30 6.68 9.96
CA ASN A 35 4.34 7.39 10.83
C ASN A 35 4.45 8.93 10.79
N SER A 36 5.57 9.46 10.27
CA SER A 36 5.89 10.89 10.27
C SER A 36 6.44 11.27 8.90
N LEU A 37 5.73 12.13 8.19
CA LEU A 37 6.06 12.57 6.84
C LEU A 37 6.35 14.08 6.84
N ASN A 38 7.32 14.51 6.03
CA ASN A 38 7.46 15.93 5.73
C ASN A 38 6.36 16.39 4.74
N THR A 39 6.25 17.69 4.47
CA THR A 39 5.20 18.25 3.60
C THR A 39 5.18 17.62 2.21
N LEU A 40 6.35 17.42 1.58
CA LEU A 40 6.44 16.86 0.24
C LEU A 40 6.06 15.37 0.22
N GLN A 41 6.53 14.62 1.22
CA GLN A 41 6.16 13.21 1.40
C GLN A 41 4.66 13.04 1.70
N GLN A 42 4.06 13.96 2.45
CA GLN A 42 2.62 13.97 2.69
C GLN A 42 1.85 14.23 1.39
N GLN A 43 2.27 15.20 0.57
CA GLN A 43 1.65 15.44 -0.74
C GLN A 43 1.73 14.21 -1.64
N PHE A 44 2.88 13.53 -1.67
CA PHE A 44 3.04 12.27 -2.39
C PHE A 44 2.09 11.20 -1.86
N PHE A 45 2.01 11.05 -0.54
CA PHE A 45 1.16 10.06 0.11
C PHE A 45 -0.33 10.31 -0.16
N ASP A 46 -0.79 11.55 -0.04
CA ASP A 46 -2.18 11.93 -0.31
C ASP A 46 -2.56 11.67 -1.76
N ARG A 47 -1.66 12.02 -2.72
CA ARG A 47 -1.87 11.71 -4.13
C ARG A 47 -1.89 10.19 -4.38
N LEU A 48 -1.02 9.42 -3.73
CA LEU A 48 -1.03 7.96 -3.83
C LEU A 48 -2.36 7.37 -3.32
N VAL A 49 -2.86 7.85 -2.19
CA VAL A 49 -4.17 7.42 -1.66
C VAL A 49 -5.26 7.67 -2.69
N GLN A 50 -5.25 8.83 -3.35
CA GLN A 50 -6.21 9.12 -4.43
C GLN A 50 -6.11 8.11 -5.58
N GLU A 51 -4.91 7.77 -6.05
CA GLU A 51 -4.71 6.78 -7.13
C GLU A 51 -5.27 5.39 -6.74
N ILE A 52 -5.09 4.99 -5.47
CA ILE A 52 -5.60 3.73 -4.92
C ILE A 52 -7.14 3.75 -4.88
N GLU A 53 -7.72 4.86 -4.42
CA GLU A 53 -9.17 5.00 -4.35
C GLU A 53 -9.83 5.06 -5.74
N ASP A 54 -9.22 5.77 -6.69
CA ASP A 54 -9.67 5.83 -8.10
C ASP A 54 -9.62 4.44 -8.77
N ALA A 55 -8.71 3.56 -8.30
CA ALA A 55 -8.64 2.16 -8.69
C ALA A 55 -9.68 1.25 -7.99
N LEU A 56 -10.61 1.82 -7.20
CA LEU A 56 -11.61 1.11 -6.40
C LEU A 56 -11.01 0.16 -5.36
N LEU A 57 -9.84 0.52 -4.83
CA LEU A 57 -9.20 -0.17 -3.71
C LEU A 57 -9.39 0.66 -2.43
N PHE A 58 -9.30 -0.01 -1.27
CA PHE A 58 -9.46 0.61 0.04
C PHE A 58 -8.13 0.55 0.81
N PRO A 59 -7.34 1.64 0.85
CA PRO A 59 -6.07 1.67 1.56
C PRO A 59 -6.29 1.67 3.06
N ARG A 60 -5.56 0.82 3.77
CA ARG A 60 -5.55 0.75 5.25
C ARG A 60 -4.13 0.93 5.76
N THR A 61 -3.92 1.80 6.74
CA THR A 61 -2.60 2.18 7.25
C THR A 61 -2.58 2.19 8.79
N LEU A 62 -1.54 1.62 9.40
CA LEU A 62 -1.29 1.76 10.84
C LEU A 62 -0.50 3.04 11.13
N PRO A 63 -0.76 3.75 12.24
CA PRO A 63 -1.95 3.67 13.11
C PRO A 63 -3.10 4.58 12.63
N GLN A 64 -3.01 5.11 11.41
CA GLN A 64 -3.83 6.23 10.94
C GLN A 64 -5.30 5.84 10.74
N SER A 65 -5.57 4.77 9.99
CA SER A 65 -6.92 4.27 9.76
C SER A 65 -7.28 3.08 10.67
N GLU A 66 -6.28 2.50 11.34
CA GLU A 66 -6.40 1.25 12.06
C GLU A 66 -5.78 1.39 13.45
N GLN A 67 -6.59 1.24 14.50
CA GLN A 67 -6.16 1.30 15.90
C GLN A 67 -6.61 0.05 16.63
N TYR A 68 -5.65 -0.72 17.13
CA TYR A 68 -5.87 -2.00 17.78
C TYR A 68 -5.14 -2.00 19.12
N PRO A 69 -5.76 -2.47 20.23
CA PRO A 69 -5.11 -2.56 21.54
C PRO A 69 -3.94 -3.57 21.62
N GLU A 70 -3.71 -4.35 20.58
CA GLU A 70 -2.74 -5.44 20.53
C GLU A 70 -1.32 -4.98 20.18
N THR A 71 -0.36 -5.91 20.30
CA THR A 71 1.04 -5.64 19.99
C THR A 71 1.26 -5.36 18.50
N VAL A 72 2.29 -4.56 18.18
CA VAL A 72 2.55 -4.07 16.82
C VAL A 72 2.58 -5.18 15.76
N LEU A 73 3.31 -6.28 16.00
CA LEU A 73 3.37 -7.40 15.05
C LEU A 73 2.03 -8.13 14.89
N THR A 74 1.20 -8.16 15.94
CA THR A 74 -0.15 -8.75 15.87
C THR A 74 -1.05 -7.87 14.99
N ASN A 75 -0.93 -6.55 15.10
CA ASN A 75 -1.69 -5.60 14.28
C ASN A 75 -1.28 -5.70 12.80
N ILE A 76 0.03 -5.73 12.53
CA ILE A 76 0.55 -5.93 11.17
C ILE A 76 0.01 -7.25 10.60
N ARG A 77 0.10 -8.35 11.35
CA ARG A 77 -0.44 -9.65 10.91
C ARG A 77 -1.94 -9.59 10.61
N ARG A 78 -2.72 -8.93 11.46
CA ARG A 78 -4.17 -8.77 11.25
C ARG A 78 -4.48 -8.00 9.98
N LEU A 79 -3.75 -6.92 9.69
CA LEU A 79 -3.91 -6.19 8.44
C LEU A 79 -3.51 -6.99 7.23
N VAL A 80 -2.40 -7.73 7.30
CA VAL A 80 -1.99 -8.64 6.23
C VAL A 80 -3.09 -9.67 5.95
N ILE A 81 -3.62 -10.33 6.98
CA ILE A 81 -4.66 -11.38 6.82
C ILE A 81 -5.96 -10.84 6.24
N SER A 82 -6.31 -9.59 6.56
CA SER A 82 -7.57 -8.97 6.12
C SER A 82 -7.42 -8.15 4.83
N SER A 83 -6.24 -8.14 4.20
CA SER A 83 -5.96 -7.43 2.95
C SER A 83 -5.84 -8.41 1.79
N TYR A 84 -6.02 -7.89 0.57
CA TYR A 84 -5.84 -8.65 -0.67
C TYR A 84 -4.68 -8.15 -1.53
N GLY A 85 -4.01 -7.10 -1.08
CA GLY A 85 -2.81 -6.54 -1.68
C GLY A 85 -2.04 -5.76 -0.64
N MET A 86 -0.77 -5.48 -0.93
CA MET A 86 0.05 -4.59 -0.13
C MET A 86 0.83 -3.62 -1.01
N LEU A 87 0.83 -2.35 -0.61
CA LEU A 87 1.70 -1.32 -1.17
C LEU A 87 2.54 -0.75 -0.02
N ALA A 88 3.86 -0.79 -0.16
CA ALA A 88 4.77 -0.19 0.82
C ALA A 88 5.52 0.99 0.22
N ILE A 89 5.71 2.03 1.03
CA ILE A 89 6.53 3.19 0.69
C ILE A 89 7.73 3.28 1.63
N ASN A 90 8.93 3.41 1.07
CA ASN A 90 10.16 3.66 1.80
C ASN A 90 10.65 5.08 1.57
N PHE A 91 10.11 6.02 2.35
CA PHE A 91 10.55 7.42 2.34
C PHE A 91 11.90 7.60 3.05
N ARG A 92 12.64 8.65 2.67
CA ARG A 92 13.81 9.13 3.40
C ARG A 92 13.38 9.57 4.81
N ARG A 93 14.04 9.05 5.85
CA ARG A 93 13.77 9.46 7.24
C ARG A 93 15.02 9.92 7.97
N PHE A 94 16.04 9.08 8.02
CA PHE A 94 17.27 9.34 8.76
C PHE A 94 18.45 9.35 7.82
N PHE A 95 19.25 10.41 7.84
CA PHE A 95 20.52 10.42 7.14
C PHE A 95 21.55 9.73 8.02
N VAL A 96 22.08 8.61 7.57
CA VAL A 96 22.93 7.72 8.38
C VAL A 96 24.29 7.50 7.73
N GLN A 97 25.29 7.32 8.58
CA GLN A 97 26.63 6.91 8.20
C GLN A 97 27.02 5.70 9.06
N ILE A 98 27.57 4.66 8.43
CA ILE A 98 28.13 3.51 9.14
C ILE A 98 29.55 3.87 9.57
N LEU A 99 29.78 3.95 10.88
CA LEU A 99 31.09 4.30 11.45
C LEU A 99 31.96 3.07 11.68
N GLU A 100 31.35 1.95 12.06
CA GLU A 100 32.03 0.72 12.41
C GLU A 100 31.14 -0.49 12.07
N ALA A 101 31.78 -1.61 11.73
CA ALA A 101 31.13 -2.91 11.60
C ALA A 101 31.79 -3.88 12.57
N ASN A 102 30.98 -4.66 13.29
CA ASN A 102 31.47 -5.65 14.25
C ASN A 102 32.19 -6.84 13.58
N VAL A 103 32.05 -6.98 12.25
CA VAL A 103 32.72 -7.98 11.43
C VAL A 103 33.07 -7.34 10.09
N GLY A 104 34.34 -7.46 9.68
CA GLY A 104 34.80 -6.97 8.38
C GLY A 104 34.83 -5.45 8.26
N GLN A 105 34.90 -4.97 7.01
CA GLN A 105 34.81 -3.54 6.71
C GLN A 105 33.33 -3.12 6.62
N PRO A 106 32.99 -1.87 6.97
CA PRO A 106 31.66 -1.33 6.73
C PRO A 106 31.21 -1.57 5.28
N PRO A 107 29.95 -2.00 5.05
CA PRO A 107 29.45 -2.34 3.71
C PRO A 107 29.42 -1.13 2.77
N THR A 108 29.39 0.08 3.34
CA THR A 108 29.55 1.34 2.63
C THR A 108 30.17 2.38 3.57
N THR A 109 30.99 3.27 3.02
CA THR A 109 31.49 4.47 3.69
C THR A 109 30.71 5.72 3.28
N THR A 110 29.84 5.62 2.26
CA THR A 110 29.02 6.72 1.77
C THR A 110 27.75 6.82 2.61
N PRO A 111 27.47 7.96 3.25
CA PRO A 111 26.21 8.17 3.97
C PRO A 111 24.99 8.05 3.04
N PHE A 112 23.86 7.59 3.58
CA PHE A 112 22.64 7.34 2.81
C PHE A 112 21.39 7.63 3.65
N TRP A 113 20.23 7.69 2.99
CA TRP A 113 18.96 7.81 3.69
C TRP A 113 18.42 6.44 4.11
N GLN A 114 18.08 6.29 5.37
CA GLN A 114 17.37 5.14 5.89
C GLN A 114 15.89 5.47 6.03
N GLY A 115 15.04 4.54 5.60
CA GLY A 115 13.59 4.63 5.81
C GLY A 115 13.14 4.01 7.13
N SER A 116 11.88 3.59 7.20
CA SER A 116 11.34 2.96 8.41
C SER A 116 11.76 1.50 8.51
N THR A 117 12.15 1.04 9.70
CA THR A 117 12.40 -0.40 9.95
C THR A 117 11.14 -1.23 9.67
N PHE A 118 9.94 -0.69 9.93
CA PHE A 118 8.68 -1.37 9.61
C PHE A 118 8.46 -1.56 8.11
N SER A 119 9.00 -0.66 7.27
CA SER A 119 8.98 -0.83 5.80
C SER A 119 9.80 -2.03 5.34
N GLN A 120 10.59 -2.69 6.20
CA GLN A 120 11.19 -4.00 5.91
C GLN A 120 10.27 -5.14 6.35
N ILE A 121 9.68 -5.03 7.55
CA ILE A 121 8.90 -6.10 8.20
C ILE A 121 7.56 -6.33 7.50
N GLU A 122 6.82 -5.26 7.26
CA GLU A 122 5.44 -5.33 6.76
C GLU A 122 5.35 -5.95 5.36
N PRO A 123 6.10 -5.49 4.33
CA PRO A 123 6.10 -6.13 3.02
C PRO A 123 6.66 -7.55 3.06
N SER A 124 7.64 -7.85 3.92
CA SER A 124 8.14 -9.23 4.10
C SER A 124 7.05 -10.16 4.63
N MET A 125 6.24 -9.69 5.58
CA MET A 125 5.11 -10.46 6.13
C MET A 125 4.00 -10.65 5.09
N ALA A 126 3.68 -9.61 4.32
CA ALA A 126 2.70 -9.70 3.23
C ALA A 126 3.14 -10.66 2.13
N PHE A 127 4.42 -10.61 1.74
CA PHE A 127 5.01 -11.56 0.79
C PHE A 127 4.89 -13.00 1.31
N GLN A 128 5.27 -13.24 2.57
CA GLN A 128 5.16 -14.57 3.18
C GLN A 128 3.71 -15.08 3.25
N PHE A 129 2.73 -14.19 3.37
CA PHE A 129 1.30 -14.53 3.34
C PHE A 129 0.74 -14.71 1.92
N GLY A 130 1.54 -14.41 0.89
CA GLY A 130 1.15 -14.51 -0.51
C GLY A 130 0.22 -13.39 -0.96
N LEU A 131 0.41 -12.17 -0.46
CA LEU A 131 -0.23 -10.99 -1.04
C LEU A 131 0.58 -10.48 -2.24
N PRO A 132 -0.08 -9.99 -3.31
CA PRO A 132 0.56 -9.13 -4.30
C PRO A 132 1.16 -7.90 -3.63
N ILE A 133 2.45 -7.64 -3.84
CA ILE A 133 3.17 -6.52 -3.23
C ILE A 133 3.59 -5.50 -4.30
N LEU A 134 3.49 -4.22 -3.98
CA LEU A 134 4.04 -3.10 -4.75
C LEU A 134 4.91 -2.25 -3.82
N LEU A 135 6.14 -1.99 -4.25
CA LEU A 135 7.18 -1.32 -3.48
C LEU A 135 7.55 0.00 -4.17
N VAL A 136 7.35 1.10 -3.45
CA VAL A 136 7.77 2.43 -3.87
C VAL A 136 8.85 2.92 -2.92
N ARG A 137 9.97 3.43 -3.42
CA ARG A 137 10.97 4.08 -2.57
C ARG A 137 11.27 5.49 -3.02
N GLU A 138 11.63 6.33 -2.07
CA GLU A 138 12.26 7.61 -2.35
C GLU A 138 13.73 7.37 -2.72
N SER A 139 14.22 8.02 -3.79
CA SER A 139 15.58 7.85 -4.31
C SER A 139 16.63 8.17 -3.25
N GLY A 140 17.81 7.55 -3.28
CA GLY A 140 18.86 7.76 -2.28
C GLY A 140 18.58 7.10 -0.92
N THR A 141 17.49 6.35 -0.79
CA THR A 141 17.32 5.39 0.31
C THR A 141 18.22 4.16 0.11
N ASP A 142 18.53 3.44 1.18
CA ASP A 142 19.36 2.22 1.13
C ASP A 142 18.86 1.23 0.06
N THR A 143 19.73 0.91 -0.90
CA THR A 143 19.44 0.02 -2.03
C THR A 143 20.05 -1.36 -1.88
N ASN A 144 20.76 -1.64 -0.77
CA ASN A 144 21.59 -2.82 -0.61
C ASN A 144 21.11 -3.76 0.50
N ASN A 145 20.00 -3.42 1.16
CA ASN A 145 19.55 -4.16 2.34
C ASN A 145 18.07 -4.56 2.32
N GLY A 146 17.81 -5.80 2.73
CA GLY A 146 16.48 -6.35 2.95
C GLY A 146 15.60 -6.36 1.70
N VAL A 147 14.29 -6.16 1.89
CA VAL A 147 13.28 -6.24 0.82
C VAL A 147 13.45 -5.14 -0.24
N TRP A 148 14.15 -4.06 0.11
CA TRP A 148 14.40 -2.92 -0.79
C TRP A 148 15.66 -3.10 -1.66
N ALA A 149 16.41 -4.18 -1.46
CA ALA A 149 17.54 -4.54 -2.29
C ALA A 149 17.10 -5.19 -3.61
N GLY A 150 17.77 -4.82 -4.70
CA GLY A 150 17.49 -5.38 -6.02
C GLY A 150 17.64 -6.90 -6.05
N GLY A 151 16.66 -7.60 -6.62
CA GLY A 151 16.66 -9.06 -6.77
C GLY A 151 16.17 -9.85 -5.54
N ILE A 152 15.82 -9.19 -4.42
CA ILE A 152 15.23 -9.84 -3.24
C ILE A 152 13.73 -10.01 -3.41
N ALA A 153 13.03 -8.92 -3.71
CA ALA A 153 11.60 -8.95 -3.99
C ALA A 153 11.35 -9.36 -5.46
N PRO A 154 10.19 -9.96 -5.81
CA PRO A 154 9.86 -10.34 -7.18
C PRO A 154 10.09 -9.24 -8.23
N LEU A 155 10.40 -9.63 -9.46
CA LEU A 155 10.61 -8.67 -10.56
C LEU A 155 9.28 -7.93 -10.88
N ASN A 156 9.36 -6.63 -11.22
CA ASN A 156 8.27 -5.73 -11.63
C ASN A 156 7.43 -5.03 -10.54
N ILE A 157 7.82 -5.14 -9.27
CA ILE A 157 7.07 -4.51 -8.16
C ILE A 157 7.75 -3.24 -7.62
N PHE A 158 8.81 -2.74 -8.25
CA PHE A 158 9.70 -1.76 -7.64
C PHE A 158 9.74 -0.46 -8.44
N VAL A 159 9.32 0.64 -7.82
CA VAL A 159 9.30 1.98 -8.43
C VAL A 159 10.08 2.95 -7.54
N GLU A 160 10.93 3.76 -8.15
CA GLU A 160 11.68 4.80 -7.46
C GLU A 160 11.12 6.18 -7.80
N TRP A 161 10.84 6.97 -6.76
CA TRP A 161 10.49 8.37 -6.87
C TRP A 161 11.67 9.25 -6.45
N ASN A 162 12.10 10.17 -7.30
CA ASN A 162 13.17 11.10 -6.99
C ASN A 162 12.60 12.45 -6.53
N SER A 163 12.46 12.64 -5.22
CA SER A 163 11.89 13.84 -4.60
C SER A 163 12.70 15.13 -4.86
N ASP A 164 13.97 15.03 -5.26
CA ASP A 164 14.82 16.20 -5.53
C ASP A 164 14.64 16.74 -6.96
N SER A 165 14.20 15.89 -7.89
CA SER A 165 14.17 16.21 -9.34
C SER A 165 12.82 15.98 -10.02
N GLN A 166 11.87 15.33 -9.34
CA GLN A 166 10.56 14.99 -9.87
C GLN A 166 9.46 15.47 -8.92
N THR A 167 8.52 16.23 -9.46
CA THR A 167 7.31 16.60 -8.73
C THR A 167 6.41 15.39 -8.50
N VAL A 168 5.49 15.50 -7.55
CA VAL A 168 4.50 14.45 -7.26
C VAL A 168 3.69 14.11 -8.51
N ASP A 169 3.16 15.10 -9.22
CA ASP A 169 2.33 14.88 -10.41
C ASP A 169 3.09 14.26 -11.58
N GLU A 170 4.37 14.63 -11.76
CA GLU A 170 5.23 14.01 -12.79
C GLU A 170 5.46 12.52 -12.51
N PHE A 171 5.60 12.14 -11.24
CA PHE A 171 5.72 10.73 -10.85
C PHE A 171 4.47 9.94 -11.21
N PHE A 172 3.30 10.41 -10.78
CA PHE A 172 2.02 9.72 -11.01
C PHE A 172 1.57 9.76 -12.48
N SER A 173 2.06 10.73 -13.27
CA SER A 173 1.82 10.76 -14.72
C SER A 173 2.79 9.89 -15.51
N SER A 174 3.86 9.39 -14.89
CA SER A 174 4.90 8.60 -15.56
C SER A 174 4.35 7.29 -16.13
N VAL A 175 4.93 6.83 -17.24
CA VAL A 175 4.56 5.52 -17.84
C VAL A 175 4.89 4.39 -16.86
N GLN A 176 6.04 4.47 -16.19
CA GLN A 176 6.48 3.47 -15.22
C GLN A 176 5.46 3.29 -14.09
N TRP A 177 5.00 4.38 -13.45
CA TRP A 177 3.98 4.30 -12.41
C TRP A 177 2.70 3.67 -12.95
N ARG A 178 2.16 4.22 -14.04
CA ARG A 178 0.86 3.79 -14.59
C ARG A 178 0.85 2.31 -14.97
N GLU A 179 1.93 1.81 -15.57
CA GLU A 179 2.06 0.41 -15.96
C GLU A 179 2.13 -0.52 -14.73
N VAL A 180 3.04 -0.24 -13.80
CA VAL A 180 3.24 -1.08 -12.61
C VAL A 180 2.00 -1.05 -11.72
N PHE A 181 1.39 0.11 -11.52
CA PHE A 181 0.20 0.27 -10.69
C PHE A 181 -1.02 -0.45 -11.28
N ALA A 182 -1.23 -0.38 -12.60
CA ALA A 182 -2.30 -1.12 -13.26
C ALA A 182 -2.13 -2.64 -13.15
N ASN A 183 -0.90 -3.13 -13.36
CA ASN A 183 -0.58 -4.56 -13.24
C ASN A 183 -0.80 -5.06 -11.81
N TRP A 184 -0.26 -4.35 -10.82
CA TRP A 184 -0.45 -4.70 -9.41
C TRP A 184 -1.94 -4.68 -9.02
N THR A 185 -2.70 -3.68 -9.48
CA THR A 185 -4.16 -3.62 -9.23
C THR A 185 -4.89 -4.84 -9.78
N ALA A 186 -4.49 -5.34 -10.96
CA ALA A 186 -5.06 -6.56 -11.53
C ALA A 186 -4.71 -7.79 -10.67
N GLU A 187 -3.49 -7.90 -10.17
CA GLU A 187 -3.08 -8.98 -9.25
C GLU A 187 -3.87 -8.95 -7.94
N VAL A 188 -4.07 -7.75 -7.36
CA VAL A 188 -4.89 -7.57 -6.14
C VAL A 188 -6.31 -8.05 -6.35
N ARG A 189 -6.94 -7.66 -7.46
CA ARG A 189 -8.30 -8.10 -7.80
C ARG A 189 -8.35 -9.62 -7.98
N ASN A 190 -7.40 -10.20 -8.70
CA ASN A 190 -7.33 -11.65 -8.87
C ASN A 190 -7.17 -12.39 -7.54
N ASN A 191 -6.28 -11.90 -6.65
CA ASN A 191 -6.10 -12.46 -5.32
C ASN A 191 -7.37 -12.33 -4.45
N TYR A 192 -8.11 -11.22 -4.57
CA TYR A 192 -9.43 -11.07 -3.95
C TYR A 192 -10.44 -12.11 -4.45
N TYR A 193 -10.58 -12.28 -5.76
CA TYR A 193 -11.49 -13.28 -6.33
C TYR A 193 -11.13 -14.69 -5.86
N LEU A 194 -9.87 -15.11 -6.00
CA LEU A 194 -9.43 -16.45 -5.59
C LEU A 194 -9.66 -16.76 -4.10
N ARG A 195 -9.58 -15.75 -3.22
CA ARG A 195 -9.75 -15.93 -1.77
C ARG A 195 -11.20 -15.82 -1.29
N THR A 196 -12.07 -15.21 -2.08
CA THR A 196 -13.49 -14.97 -1.71
C THR A 196 -14.48 -15.78 -2.53
N GLU A 197 -14.06 -16.35 -3.67
CA GLU A 197 -14.91 -17.19 -4.48
C GLU A 197 -15.37 -18.43 -3.69
N PRO A 198 -16.67 -18.73 -3.69
CA PRO A 198 -17.17 -19.96 -3.10
C PRO A 198 -16.58 -21.15 -3.87
N GLN A 199 -16.06 -22.14 -3.15
CA GLN A 199 -15.60 -23.38 -3.76
C GLN A 199 -16.78 -24.09 -4.42
N PHE A 200 -16.91 -23.96 -5.74
CA PHE A 200 -17.90 -24.70 -6.51
C PHE A 200 -17.46 -26.17 -6.58
N SER A 201 -18.09 -27.04 -5.79
CA SER A 201 -17.99 -28.49 -5.97
C SER A 201 -19.06 -28.94 -6.97
N LEU A 202 -18.67 -29.19 -8.21
CA LEU A 202 -19.46 -30.05 -9.09
C LEU A 202 -19.35 -31.46 -8.51
N GLN A 203 -20.29 -31.86 -7.66
CA GLN A 203 -20.53 -33.28 -7.42
C GLN A 203 -21.04 -33.87 -8.74
N MET A 204 -20.12 -34.40 -9.54
CA MET A 204 -20.46 -35.31 -10.63
C MET A 204 -21.13 -36.53 -9.99
N GLN A 205 -22.45 -36.61 -10.13
CA GLN A 205 -23.23 -37.82 -9.81
C GLN A 205 -22.97 -38.91 -10.85
#